data_AF-A0A358XQ65-F1
#
_entry.id   AF-A0A358XQ65-F1
#
_cell.length_a   1.000
_cell.length_b   1.000
_cell.length_c   1.000
_cell.angle_alpha   90.00
_cell.angle_beta   90.00
_cell.angle_gamma   90.00
#
_symmetry.space_group_name_H-M   'P 1'
#
loop_
_entity.id
_entity.type
_entity.pdbx_description
1 polymer ?
#
loop_
_entity_poly.entity_id
_entity_poly.type
_entity_poly.pdbx_seq_one_letter_code
_entity_poly.pdbx_strand_id
1 'polypeptide(L)'
;MLKDDKKKIPFGQATLGGGSVDRYLGSAGLNRFNDGKEYSVIASVNNTNTNLFSFGSPNGGEREREMGELADFADPTDGVNKIGSVGGSFSSPLSKTVTASGKYSFTQRNNYIQGNSLLQSIYGYGKAANNLISNFEDYKIKSIDRIHKMDWDFDMKLSPKDQLKISPKLSWTNSTSNTLKDRRIQNNR
;
A
#
# COMPACT_ATOMS: atom_id res chain seq x y z
N MET A 1 -12.49 40.35 5.39
CA MET A 1 -11.07 39.98 5.46
C MET A 1 -10.84 39.23 6.78
N LEU A 2 -10.36 37.98 6.73
CA LEU A 2 -10.04 37.23 7.94
C LEU A 2 -8.72 37.77 8.54
N LYS A 3 -8.71 38.04 9.86
CA LYS A 3 -7.55 38.54 10.62
C LYS A 3 -6.34 37.61 10.46
N ASP A 4 -5.15 38.20 10.27
CA ASP A 4 -3.89 37.51 9.97
C ASP A 4 -3.47 36.45 11.01
N ASP A 5 -3.98 36.55 12.25
CA ASP A 5 -3.68 35.59 13.33
C ASP A 5 -4.48 34.26 13.27
N LYS A 6 -5.37 34.07 12.27
CA LYS A 6 -6.20 32.85 12.12
C LYS A 6 -5.77 31.91 10.99
N LYS A 7 -4.63 32.15 10.32
CA LYS A 7 -4.17 31.35 9.16
C LYS A 7 -3.35 30.10 9.51
N LYS A 8 -3.42 29.66 10.78
CA LYS A 8 -2.72 28.48 11.30
C LYS A 8 -3.73 27.49 11.86
N ILE A 9 -3.95 26.39 11.15
CA ILE A 9 -4.90 25.37 11.57
C ILE A 9 -4.20 24.01 11.54
N PRO A 10 -3.82 23.46 12.71
CA PRO A 10 -3.50 22.06 12.83
C PRO A 10 -4.78 21.25 13.01
N PHE A 11 -4.88 20.10 12.33
CA PHE A 11 -5.93 19.12 12.59
C PHE A 11 -5.40 17.71 12.40
N GLY A 12 -6.01 16.77 13.09
CA GLY A 12 -5.63 15.37 13.03
C GLY A 12 -6.84 14.47 12.90
N GLN A 13 -6.59 13.26 12.41
CA GLN A 13 -7.56 12.19 12.41
C GLN A 13 -6.87 10.91 12.86
N ALA A 14 -7.60 10.06 13.57
CA ALA A 14 -7.14 8.74 13.94
C ALA A 14 -8.27 7.75 13.68
N THR A 15 -7.90 6.58 13.18
CA THR A 15 -8.83 5.48 12.91
C THR A 15 -8.30 4.25 13.61
N LEU A 16 -9.16 3.57 14.36
CA LEU A 16 -8.87 2.29 14.98
C LEU A 16 -9.99 1.33 14.61
N GLY A 17 -9.65 0.09 14.31
CA GLY A 17 -10.60 -0.96 13.97
C GLY A 17 -10.06 -2.32 14.41
N GLY A 18 -10.95 -3.18 14.87
CA GLY A 18 -10.66 -4.57 15.22
C GLY A 18 -11.68 -5.49 14.57
N GLY A 19 -11.30 -6.73 14.28
CA GLY A 19 -12.17 -7.74 13.70
C GLY A 19 -11.87 -9.14 14.23
N SER A 20 -12.68 -10.12 13.83
CA SER A 20 -12.46 -11.53 14.17
C SER A 20 -11.11 -12.03 13.62
N VAL A 21 -10.51 -13.01 14.31
CA VAL A 21 -9.22 -13.64 13.92
C VAL A 21 -8.03 -12.67 13.99
N ASP A 22 -7.86 -12.01 15.15
CA ASP A 22 -6.75 -11.06 15.44
C ASP A 22 -6.57 -9.94 14.42
N ARG A 23 -7.63 -9.58 13.68
CA ARG A 23 -7.59 -8.53 12.67
C ARG A 23 -7.60 -7.15 13.33
N TYR A 24 -6.69 -6.28 12.92
CA TYR A 24 -6.59 -4.91 13.41
C TYR A 24 -6.28 -3.91 12.30
N LEU A 25 -6.72 -2.69 12.54
CA LEU A 25 -6.50 -1.51 11.73
C LEU A 25 -6.16 -0.35 12.67
N GLY A 26 -5.06 0.34 12.42
CA GLY A 26 -4.71 1.56 13.13
C GLY A 26 -4.11 2.58 12.17
N SER A 27 -4.59 3.81 12.19
CA SER A 27 -3.98 4.92 11.47
C SER A 27 -4.11 6.22 12.26
N ALA A 28 -3.12 7.09 12.09
CA ALA A 28 -3.13 8.42 12.64
C ALA A 28 -2.47 9.38 11.64
N GLY A 29 -3.09 10.52 11.42
CA GLY A 29 -2.61 11.56 10.53
C GLY A 29 -2.73 12.93 11.17
N LEU A 30 -1.74 13.78 10.89
CA LEU A 30 -1.67 15.16 11.33
C LEU A 30 -1.44 16.05 10.11
N ASN A 31 -2.20 17.15 10.04
CA ASN A 31 -2.10 18.13 8.99
C ASN A 31 -1.93 19.51 9.61
N ARG A 32 -1.13 20.37 8.98
CA ARG A 32 -0.91 21.74 9.41
C ARG A 32 -0.91 22.67 8.22
N PHE A 33 -1.76 23.69 8.32
CA PHE A 33 -1.87 24.78 7.35
C PHE A 33 -1.26 26.03 7.99
N ASN A 34 -0.42 26.74 7.24
CA ASN A 34 0.18 27.99 7.67
C ASN A 34 0.45 28.89 6.45
N ASP A 35 -0.45 29.85 6.22
CA ASP A 35 -0.27 30.95 5.24
C ASP A 35 0.19 30.46 3.85
N GLY A 36 -0.62 29.58 3.24
CA GLY A 36 -0.34 28.99 1.92
C GLY A 36 0.64 27.81 1.94
N LYS A 37 1.19 27.45 3.10
CA LYS A 37 2.00 26.24 3.28
C LYS A 37 1.19 25.15 3.94
N GLU A 38 1.36 23.93 3.48
CA GLU A 38 0.67 22.74 3.96
C GLU A 38 1.68 21.65 4.24
N TYR A 39 1.50 20.96 5.37
CA TYR A 39 2.30 19.80 5.74
C TYR A 39 1.37 18.72 6.29
N SER A 40 1.56 17.49 5.84
CA SER A 40 0.83 16.32 6.30
C SER A 40 1.81 15.20 6.67
N VAL A 41 1.51 14.49 7.74
CA VAL A 41 2.17 13.23 8.09
C VAL A 41 1.10 12.23 8.46
N ILE A 42 1.24 10.99 7.98
CA ILE A 42 0.34 9.89 8.29
C ILE A 42 1.13 8.61 8.51
N ALA A 43 0.69 7.82 9.48
CA ALA A 43 1.19 6.48 9.72
C ALA A 43 0.00 5.51 9.85
N SER A 44 0.19 4.27 9.42
CA SER A 44 -0.81 3.24 9.52
C SER A 44 -0.21 1.84 9.67
N VAL A 45 -0.93 0.97 10.36
CA VAL A 45 -0.62 -0.44 10.53
C VAL A 45 -1.91 -1.25 10.40
N ASN A 46 -1.86 -2.38 9.72
CA ASN A 46 -2.97 -3.32 9.65
C ASN A 46 -2.49 -4.73 9.36
N ASN A 47 -3.37 -5.70 9.60
CA ASN A 47 -3.20 -7.05 9.09
C ASN A 47 -4.38 -7.55 8.25
N THR A 48 -5.13 -6.61 7.68
CA THR A 48 -6.34 -6.84 6.88
C THR A 48 -6.08 -6.77 5.37
N ASN A 49 -4.82 -6.82 4.93
CA ASN A 49 -4.45 -6.70 3.52
C ASN A 49 -4.81 -5.35 2.85
N THR A 50 -5.02 -4.29 3.63
CA THR A 50 -5.46 -2.99 3.11
C THR A 50 -4.33 -1.95 3.06
N ASN A 51 -4.28 -1.14 1.99
CA ASN A 51 -3.52 0.10 1.99
C ASN A 51 -4.42 1.24 2.51
N LEU A 52 -3.90 2.09 3.40
CA LEU A 52 -4.73 2.91 4.29
C LEU A 52 -4.74 4.42 4.03
N PHE A 53 -3.98 4.93 3.07
CA PHE A 53 -3.99 6.37 2.83
C PHE A 53 -3.66 6.78 1.39
N SER A 54 -4.27 7.90 1.00
CA SER A 54 -3.89 8.73 -0.14
C SER A 54 -3.73 10.17 0.37
N PHE A 55 -2.67 10.87 -0.06
CA PHE A 55 -2.52 12.30 0.22
C PHE A 55 -3.34 13.07 -0.81
N GLY A 56 -4.38 13.78 -0.34
CA GLY A 56 -5.14 14.69 -1.19
C GLY A 56 -4.27 15.83 -1.74
N SER A 57 -4.66 16.38 -2.89
CA SER A 57 -3.99 17.52 -3.51
C SER A 57 -4.12 18.80 -2.66
N PRO A 58 -3.01 19.51 -2.36
CA PRO A 58 -3.00 20.78 -1.62
C PRO A 58 -3.73 21.93 -2.34
N ASN A 59 -3.87 21.85 -3.66
CA ASN A 59 -4.23 23.02 -4.49
C ASN A 59 -5.73 23.12 -4.80
N GLY A 60 -6.61 22.44 -4.05
CA GLY A 60 -8.07 22.54 -4.20
C GLY A 60 -8.63 22.09 -5.56
N GLY A 61 -7.79 21.60 -6.47
CA GLY A 61 -8.15 20.98 -7.74
C GLY A 61 -8.13 19.46 -7.62
N GLU A 62 -9.10 18.81 -8.29
CA GLU A 62 -9.39 17.38 -8.32
C GLU A 62 -8.90 16.62 -7.09
N ARG A 63 -9.80 16.45 -6.12
CA ARG A 63 -9.68 15.33 -5.19
C ARG A 63 -9.57 14.10 -6.06
N GLU A 64 -8.35 13.55 -6.21
CA GLU A 64 -8.19 12.15 -6.53
C GLU A 64 -9.02 11.44 -5.47
N ARG A 65 -10.25 11.07 -5.85
CA ARG A 65 -11.10 10.18 -5.09
C ARG A 65 -10.54 8.76 -5.20
N GLU A 66 -9.22 8.62 -5.13
CA GLU A 66 -8.58 7.40 -4.63
C GLU A 66 -8.67 7.39 -3.08
N MET A 67 -9.83 7.80 -2.56
CA MET A 67 -10.31 7.35 -1.26
C MET A 67 -10.91 5.97 -1.51
N GLY A 68 -10.04 4.98 -1.56
CA GLY A 68 -10.42 3.59 -1.66
C GLY A 68 -11.01 3.21 -3.02
N GLU A 69 -10.23 2.47 -3.80
CA GLU A 69 -10.75 1.17 -4.22
C GLU A 69 -11.21 0.41 -2.96
N LEU A 70 -12.42 0.75 -2.48
CA LEU A 70 -13.25 -0.09 -1.64
C LEU A 70 -13.91 -1.23 -2.45
N ALA A 71 -13.56 -1.32 -3.74
CA ALA A 71 -14.16 -2.23 -4.70
C ALA A 71 -13.39 -3.56 -4.88
N ASP A 72 -12.22 -3.75 -4.25
CA ASP A 72 -11.45 -5.00 -4.39
C ASP A 72 -11.05 -5.57 -3.02
N PHE A 73 -12.07 -5.88 -2.21
CA PHE A 73 -11.94 -6.23 -0.79
C PHE A 73 -11.95 -7.75 -0.51
N ALA A 74 -11.27 -8.53 -1.34
CA ALA A 74 -10.91 -9.90 -0.98
C ALA A 74 -9.72 -10.37 -1.84
N ASP A 75 -8.51 -10.28 -1.30
CA ASP A 75 -7.48 -11.22 -1.71
C ASP A 75 -7.89 -12.60 -1.15
N PRO A 76 -8.22 -13.60 -2.00
CA PRO A 76 -8.64 -14.92 -1.56
C PRO A 76 -7.48 -15.75 -0.99
N THR A 77 -6.26 -15.21 -0.95
CA THR A 77 -5.10 -15.94 -0.44
C THR A 77 -5.10 -16.01 1.08
N ASP A 78 -5.18 -17.25 1.58
CA ASP A 78 -5.04 -17.59 2.99
C ASP A 78 -3.61 -17.24 3.46
N GLY A 79 -3.48 -16.26 4.35
CA GLY A 79 -2.17 -15.78 4.83
C GLY A 79 -2.27 -14.57 5.75
N VAL A 80 -1.48 -14.54 6.83
CA VAL A 80 -1.41 -13.39 7.75
C VAL A 80 -0.50 -12.35 7.14
N ASN A 81 -1.09 -11.32 6.56
CA ASN A 81 -0.37 -10.23 5.93
C ASN A 81 -0.33 -9.01 6.85
N LYS A 82 0.83 -8.68 7.41
CA LYS A 82 1.02 -7.47 8.22
C LYS A 82 1.57 -6.36 7.35
N ILE A 83 0.82 -5.27 7.22
CA ILE A 83 1.20 -4.08 6.46
C ILE A 83 1.41 -2.93 7.44
N GLY A 84 2.53 -2.24 7.30
CA GLY A 84 2.81 -0.98 7.97
C GLY A 84 3.25 0.06 6.96
N SER A 85 2.79 1.30 7.11
CA SER A 85 3.17 2.38 6.21
C SER A 85 3.23 3.71 6.94
N VAL A 86 4.10 4.58 6.42
CA VAL A 86 4.26 5.95 6.89
C VAL A 86 4.50 6.83 5.67
N GLY A 87 4.01 8.06 5.71
CA GLY A 87 4.32 9.03 4.69
C GLY A 87 4.13 10.44 5.20
N GLY A 88 4.61 11.38 4.38
CA GLY A 88 4.27 12.77 4.55
C GLY A 88 4.14 13.48 3.21
N SER A 89 3.48 14.61 3.24
CA SER A 89 3.38 15.51 2.10
C SER A 89 3.60 16.96 2.52
N PHE A 90 3.98 17.78 1.57
CA PHE A 90 4.05 19.22 1.73
C PHE A 90 3.55 19.94 0.48
N SER A 91 3.15 21.19 0.68
CA SER A 91 2.93 22.18 -0.37
C SER A 91 3.40 23.52 0.13
N SER A 92 4.14 24.25 -0.69
CA SER A 92 4.58 25.60 -0.34
C SER A 92 4.76 26.45 -1.60
N PRO A 93 4.28 27.71 -1.59
CA PRO A 93 4.79 28.70 -2.52
C PRO A 93 6.27 28.92 -2.21
N LEU A 94 7.15 28.65 -3.18
CA LEU A 94 8.57 29.00 -3.11
C LEU A 94 8.76 30.48 -3.49
N SER A 95 7.90 30.99 -4.37
CA SER A 95 7.85 32.40 -4.77
C SER A 95 6.41 32.80 -5.13
N LYS A 96 6.21 34.04 -5.60
CA LYS A 96 4.90 34.49 -6.12
C LYS A 96 4.45 33.74 -7.40
N THR A 97 5.40 33.12 -8.10
CA THR A 97 5.17 32.45 -9.38
C THR A 97 5.45 30.95 -9.34
N VAL A 98 6.11 30.44 -8.29
CA VAL A 98 6.49 29.03 -8.18
C VAL A 98 5.90 28.41 -6.92
N THR A 99 5.16 27.33 -7.09
CA THR A 99 4.68 26.46 -6.01
C THR A 99 5.34 25.10 -6.14
N ALA A 100 5.82 24.56 -5.02
CA ALA A 100 6.35 23.21 -4.97
C ALA A 100 5.53 22.38 -3.99
N SER A 101 5.12 21.19 -4.41
CA SER A 101 4.55 20.18 -3.55
C SER A 101 5.27 18.86 -3.71
N GLY A 102 5.20 18.03 -2.68
CA GLY A 102 5.79 16.71 -2.74
C GLY A 102 5.19 15.79 -1.71
N LYS A 103 5.23 14.49 -1.99
CA LYS A 103 4.87 13.43 -1.08
C LYS A 103 5.90 12.32 -1.11
N TYR A 104 6.14 11.75 0.05
CA TYR A 104 6.93 10.54 0.22
C TYR A 104 6.16 9.54 1.06
N SER A 105 6.15 8.28 0.64
CA SER A 105 5.62 7.18 1.44
C SER A 105 6.55 5.97 1.43
N PHE A 106 6.54 5.29 2.56
CA PHE A 106 7.16 4.00 2.77
C PHE A 106 6.10 3.01 3.21
N THR A 107 6.08 1.84 2.58
CA THR A 107 5.21 0.73 2.94
C THR A 107 6.03 -0.54 3.08
N GLN A 108 5.87 -1.25 4.20
CA GLN A 108 6.38 -2.61 4.38
C GLN A 108 5.21 -3.58 4.51
N ARG A 109 5.22 -4.64 3.70
CA ARG A 109 4.29 -5.76 3.75
C ARG A 109 5.06 -7.02 4.13
N ASN A 110 4.65 -7.67 5.22
CA ASN A 110 5.16 -8.98 5.61
C ASN A 110 4.05 -10.00 5.39
N ASN A 111 4.27 -10.95 4.48
CA ASN A 111 3.34 -12.03 4.21
C ASN A 111 3.86 -13.34 4.83
N TYR A 112 2.95 -14.06 5.49
CA TYR A 112 3.17 -15.43 5.93
C TYR A 112 2.05 -16.33 5.43
N ILE A 113 2.41 -17.23 4.50
CA ILE A 113 1.52 -18.25 3.94
C ILE A 113 2.00 -19.61 4.45
N GLN A 114 1.08 -20.40 4.98
CA GLN A 114 1.28 -21.80 5.29
C GLN A 114 0.15 -22.60 4.64
N GLY A 115 0.50 -23.62 3.86
CA GLY A 115 -0.49 -24.43 3.18
C GLY A 115 0.04 -25.82 2.87
N ASN A 116 -0.86 -26.66 2.38
CA ASN A 116 -0.55 -27.99 1.88
C ASN A 116 -1.20 -28.20 0.50
N SER A 117 -0.65 -29.10 -0.31
CA SER A 117 -1.14 -29.44 -1.64
C SER A 117 -1.11 -30.95 -1.81
N LEU A 118 -2.14 -31.50 -2.47
CA LEU A 118 -2.23 -32.90 -2.88
C LEU A 118 -2.49 -32.94 -4.38
N LEU A 119 -1.55 -33.49 -5.13
CA LEU A 119 -1.71 -33.76 -6.56
C LEU A 119 -1.76 -35.29 -6.76
N GLN A 120 -2.76 -35.76 -7.51
CA GLN A 120 -2.95 -37.18 -7.81
C GLN A 120 -3.00 -37.38 -9.32
N SER A 121 -2.20 -38.32 -9.81
CA SER A 121 -2.18 -38.74 -11.21
C SER A 121 -2.54 -40.22 -11.30
N ILE A 122 -3.62 -40.52 -12.00
CA ILE A 122 -4.10 -41.88 -12.27
C ILE A 122 -3.67 -42.24 -13.70
N TYR A 123 -3.00 -43.38 -13.88
CA TYR A 123 -2.63 -43.85 -15.22
C TYR A 123 -2.68 -45.37 -15.35
N GLY A 124 -3.18 -45.82 -16.49
CA GLY A 124 -3.30 -47.22 -16.86
C GLY A 124 -4.14 -47.36 -18.13
N TYR A 125 -3.98 -48.48 -18.84
CA TYR A 125 -4.71 -48.77 -20.07
C TYR A 125 -5.70 -49.93 -19.82
N GLY A 126 -6.97 -49.75 -20.18
CA GLY A 126 -8.01 -50.77 -20.03
C GLY A 126 -8.59 -50.91 -18.61
N LYS A 127 -9.23 -52.06 -18.32
CA LYS A 127 -9.94 -52.35 -17.05
C LYS A 127 -9.03 -52.47 -15.80
N ALA A 128 -7.74 -52.15 -15.92
CA ALA A 128 -6.71 -52.30 -14.87
C ALA A 128 -5.98 -50.98 -14.56
N ALA A 129 -6.68 -49.84 -14.61
CA ALA A 129 -6.12 -48.54 -14.23
C ALA A 129 -5.97 -48.42 -12.70
N ASN A 130 -4.94 -49.07 -12.15
CA ASN A 130 -4.70 -49.14 -10.70
C ASN A 130 -3.45 -48.36 -10.24
N ASN A 131 -2.64 -47.80 -11.15
CA ASN A 131 -1.45 -47.06 -10.74
C ASN A 131 -1.84 -45.64 -10.32
N LEU A 132 -1.51 -45.28 -9.08
CA LEU A 132 -1.70 -43.96 -8.52
C LEU A 132 -0.34 -43.39 -8.11
N ILE A 133 0.03 -42.27 -8.72
CA ILE A 133 1.06 -41.40 -8.16
C ILE A 133 0.35 -40.30 -7.38
N SER A 134 0.70 -40.15 -6.11
CA SER A 134 0.31 -39.00 -5.31
C SER A 134 1.54 -38.19 -4.91
N ASN A 135 1.41 -36.87 -4.97
CA ASN A 135 2.40 -35.92 -4.51
C ASN A 135 1.74 -35.04 -3.43
N PHE A 136 2.22 -35.16 -2.21
CA PHE A 136 1.82 -34.33 -1.09
C PHE A 136 2.92 -33.32 -0.78
N GLU A 137 2.57 -32.05 -0.69
CA GLU A 137 3.49 -30.95 -0.42
C GLU A 137 2.98 -30.11 0.73
N ASP A 138 3.76 -29.97 1.80
CA ASP A 138 3.59 -28.91 2.79
C ASP A 138 4.51 -27.74 2.42
N TYR A 139 4.01 -26.51 2.48
CA TYR A 139 4.81 -25.34 2.16
C TYR A 139 4.60 -24.16 3.11
N LYS A 140 5.69 -23.42 3.32
CA LYS A 140 5.71 -22.17 4.07
C LYS A 140 6.39 -21.11 3.23
N ILE A 141 5.70 -19.99 3.00
CA ILE A 141 6.22 -18.85 2.26
C ILE A 141 6.25 -17.65 3.21
N LYS A 142 7.43 -17.02 3.31
CA LYS A 142 7.65 -15.76 4.02
C LYS A 142 8.13 -14.74 3.01
N SER A 143 7.35 -13.69 2.77
CA SER A 143 7.80 -12.56 1.95
C SER A 143 7.80 -11.25 2.73
N ILE A 144 8.75 -10.40 2.39
CA ILE A 144 8.87 -9.03 2.88
C ILE A 144 9.03 -8.12 1.67
N ASP A 145 8.05 -7.26 1.45
CA ASP A 145 8.06 -6.24 0.42
C ASP A 145 8.22 -4.87 1.08
N ARG A 146 9.14 -4.06 0.56
CA ARG A 146 9.41 -2.68 1.00
C ARG A 146 9.29 -1.77 -0.21
N ILE A 147 8.39 -0.81 -0.14
CA ILE A 147 8.07 0.08 -1.24
C ILE A 147 8.31 1.52 -0.78
N HIS A 148 9.11 2.26 -1.55
CA HIS A 148 9.31 3.70 -1.43
C HIS A 148 8.63 4.38 -2.62
N LYS A 149 7.80 5.39 -2.37
CA LYS A 149 7.20 6.24 -3.41
C LYS A 149 7.48 7.70 -3.14
N MET A 150 7.89 8.42 -4.17
CA MET A 150 8.13 9.87 -4.14
C MET A 150 7.42 10.49 -5.34
N ASP A 151 6.54 11.46 -5.09
CA ASP A 151 5.89 12.24 -6.15
C ASP A 151 6.06 13.72 -5.81
N TRP A 152 6.65 14.47 -6.72
CA TRP A 152 6.88 15.91 -6.55
C TRP A 152 6.20 16.66 -7.68
N ASP A 153 5.80 17.90 -7.41
CA ASP A 153 5.19 18.79 -8.37
C ASP A 153 5.81 20.18 -8.21
N PHE A 154 6.14 20.79 -9.34
CA PHE A 154 6.56 22.18 -9.43
C PHE A 154 5.66 22.90 -10.43
N ASP A 155 4.83 23.79 -9.93
CA ASP A 155 3.94 24.62 -10.73
C ASP A 155 4.56 26.02 -10.86
N MET A 156 4.92 26.40 -12.08
CA MET A 156 5.59 27.66 -12.41
C MET A 156 4.71 28.51 -13.34
N LYS A 157 4.30 29.68 -12.88
CA LYS A 157 3.63 30.69 -13.73
C LYS A 157 4.68 31.47 -14.51
N LEU A 158 4.69 31.31 -15.83
CA LEU A 158 5.60 32.02 -16.73
C LEU A 158 5.01 33.39 -17.13
N SER A 159 3.69 33.45 -17.31
CA SER A 159 2.92 34.67 -17.60
C SER A 159 1.52 34.54 -16.97
N PRO A 160 0.65 35.58 -17.03
CA PRO A 160 -0.74 35.45 -16.60
C PRO A 160 -1.55 34.37 -17.34
N LYS A 161 -1.08 33.93 -18.52
CA LYS A 161 -1.76 32.92 -19.36
C LYS A 161 -0.97 31.62 -19.52
N ASP A 162 0.31 31.61 -19.15
CA ASP A 162 1.22 30.49 -19.38
C ASP A 162 1.71 29.89 -18.06
N GLN A 163 1.64 28.55 -17.97
CA GLN A 163 2.14 27.78 -16.84
C GLN A 163 2.98 26.60 -17.31
N LEU A 164 4.04 26.31 -16.57
CA LEU A 164 4.85 25.11 -16.72
C LEU A 164 4.71 24.26 -15.46
N LYS A 165 4.34 22.99 -15.63
CA LYS A 165 4.25 22.02 -14.54
C LYS A 165 5.25 20.91 -14.76
N ILE A 166 6.04 20.59 -13.73
CA ILE A 166 7.00 19.49 -13.74
C ILE A 166 6.68 18.55 -12.58
N SER A 167 6.42 17.28 -12.89
CA SER A 167 5.89 16.31 -11.91
C SER A 167 6.66 14.99 -11.89
N PRO A 168 7.90 14.93 -11.36
CA PRO A 168 8.64 13.69 -11.31
C PRO A 168 8.02 12.72 -10.31
N LYS A 169 7.98 11.44 -10.70
CA LYS A 169 7.47 10.33 -9.89
C LYS A 169 8.52 9.23 -9.84
N LEU A 170 8.85 8.76 -8.64
CA LEU A 170 9.82 7.69 -8.41
C LEU A 170 9.20 6.64 -7.49
N SER A 171 9.32 5.37 -7.88
CA SER A 171 8.92 4.23 -7.06
C SER A 171 10.04 3.20 -7.04
N TRP A 172 10.43 2.77 -5.85
CA TRP A 172 11.38 1.69 -5.64
C TRP A 172 10.72 0.59 -4.82
N THR A 173 10.80 -0.65 -5.29
CA THR A 173 10.38 -1.84 -4.53
C THR A 173 11.55 -2.78 -4.29
N ASN A 174 11.72 -3.22 -3.04
CA ASN A 174 12.61 -4.31 -2.65
C ASN A 174 11.78 -5.44 -2.05
N SER A 175 11.87 -6.62 -2.65
CA SER A 175 11.11 -7.80 -2.26
C SER A 175 12.06 -8.94 -1.95
N THR A 176 11.89 -9.56 -0.79
CA THR A 176 12.58 -10.79 -0.41
C THR A 176 11.55 -11.85 -0.12
N SER A 177 11.74 -13.06 -0.64
CA SER A 177 10.86 -14.19 -0.36
C SER A 177 11.69 -15.43 -0.03
N ASN A 178 11.27 -16.16 1.01
CA ASN A 178 11.79 -17.46 1.35
C ASN A 178 10.66 -18.47 1.28
N THR A 179 10.89 -19.57 0.57
CA THR A 179 9.94 -20.66 0.40
C THR A 179 10.58 -21.94 0.90
N LEU A 180 9.94 -22.58 1.87
CA LEU A 180 10.28 -23.92 2.35
C LEU A 180 9.17 -24.87 1.88
N LYS A 181 9.57 -26.01 1.28
CA LYS A 181 8.65 -27.04 0.80
C LYS A 181 9.13 -28.41 1.25
N ASP A 182 8.25 -29.15 1.91
CA ASP A 182 8.45 -30.55 2.23
C ASP A 182 7.58 -31.40 1.32
N ARG A 183 8.21 -32.19 0.44
CA ARG A 183 7.53 -32.96 -0.60
C ARG A 183 7.61 -34.46 -0.34
N ARG A 184 6.47 -35.15 -0.41
CA ARG A 184 6.34 -36.59 -0.29
C ARG A 184 5.65 -37.15 -1.52
N ILE A 185 6.35 -38.01 -2.26
CA ILE A 185 5.80 -38.68 -3.44
C ILE A 185 5.54 -40.14 -3.08
N GLN A 186 4.33 -40.61 -3.30
CA GLN A 186 3.95 -42.01 -3.15
C GLN A 186 3.52 -42.56 -4.50
N ASN A 187 3.98 -43.77 -4.81
CA ASN A 187 3.58 -44.52 -5.98
C ASN A 187 3.00 -45.85 -5.50
N ASN A 188 1.69 -46.02 -5.68
CA ASN A 188 1.04 -47.29 -5.43
C ASN A 188 1.03 -48.05 -6.75
N ARG A 189 1.96 -49.00 -6.87
CA ARG A 189 1.95 -50.05 -7.90
C ARG A 189 1.02 -51.18 -7.50
#